data_AF-A0A7K1BH57-F1
#
_entry.id   AF-A0A7K1BH57-F1
#
_cell.length_a   1.000
_cell.length_b   1.000
_cell.length_c   1.000
_cell.angle_alpha   90.00
_cell.angle_beta   90.00
_cell.angle_gamma   90.00
#
_symmetry.space_group_name_H-M   'P 1'
#
loop_
_entity.id
_entity.type
_entity.pdbx_description
1 polymer ?
#
loop_
_entity_poly.entity_id
_entity_poly.type
_entity_poly.pdbx_seq_one_letter_code
_entity_poly.pdbx_strand_id
1 'polypeptide(L)'
;MGLQRINRIHTLRSMKLLILVAVLLSGIGVPTAEAITFRQIPATNWVHVLAGDADTYPSARTRTPQLPAKKLETVSKFDVTYNNFPDWAKKEVQASLDVWAVNFKSSVAITVDATWERSKSKEILGSANAGSYFSSFPGAPDPNLWYVSALANALAGKDLDRNNPEIIIQVNSEAPWNLRTDGTPNQTEYDLQSVMLHEVGHGLGFSSNDFYEPVFGIGTLSTPTPFDAYLQTLDGRRLIDLPSPSKELGNALTSPLVWSGPLGTKANGGVKPMIFSPITYIPGSSISHLDENTFSKSGFDSVMTPILSAGEVFAGPGPLMLAMMEDMRNKPPTGVILDLPL
;
A
#
# COMPACT_ATOMS: atom_id res chain seq x y z
N MET A 1 23.66 86.18 -12.40
CA MET A 1 24.89 86.05 -11.57
C MET A 1 25.52 84.74 -11.98
N GLY A 2 26.68 84.65 -12.62
CA GLY A 2 27.90 85.43 -12.49
C GLY A 2 29.01 84.38 -12.38
N LEU A 3 29.77 84.23 -13.47
CA LEU A 3 30.84 83.27 -13.75
C LEU A 3 31.84 83.03 -12.59
N GLN A 4 32.52 81.88 -12.63
CA GLN A 4 34.00 81.71 -12.75
C GLN A 4 34.38 80.24 -12.40
N ARG A 5 35.40 79.55 -12.92
CA ARG A 5 36.59 79.78 -13.77
C ARG A 5 37.03 78.38 -14.30
N ILE A 6 37.29 78.18 -15.59
CA ILE A 6 38.60 78.22 -16.28
C ILE A 6 39.62 77.18 -15.76
N ASN A 7 39.96 76.15 -16.57
CA ASN A 7 41.25 76.09 -17.29
C ASN A 7 41.36 74.91 -18.28
N ARG A 8 41.80 75.23 -19.51
CA ARG A 8 42.27 74.31 -20.55
C ARG A 8 43.65 73.75 -20.19
N ILE A 9 44.04 72.60 -20.76
CA ILE A 9 45.17 72.47 -21.71
C ILE A 9 45.21 71.04 -22.27
N HIS A 10 45.49 70.98 -23.58
CA HIS A 10 45.58 69.82 -24.46
C HIS A 10 46.83 68.96 -24.23
N THR A 11 46.75 67.66 -24.58
CA THR A 11 47.72 67.04 -25.51
C THR A 11 47.18 65.74 -26.12
N LEU A 12 47.24 65.68 -27.45
CA LEU A 12 47.00 64.51 -28.30
C LEU A 12 48.07 63.41 -28.05
N ARG A 13 47.71 62.15 -28.26
CA ARG A 13 48.42 61.27 -29.21
C ARG A 13 47.65 59.97 -29.52
N SER A 14 47.61 59.70 -30.81
CA SER A 14 47.00 58.62 -31.57
C SER A 14 47.64 57.25 -31.37
N MET A 15 46.85 56.16 -31.42
CA MET A 15 47.21 54.96 -32.16
C MET A 15 46.00 54.04 -32.42
N LYS A 16 45.90 53.55 -33.66
CA LYS A 16 44.89 52.61 -34.17
C LYS A 16 45.16 51.19 -33.65
N LEU A 17 44.11 50.42 -33.34
CA LEU A 17 44.02 49.00 -33.73
C LEU A 17 42.60 48.45 -33.57
N LEU A 18 42.10 47.77 -34.60
CA LEU A 18 40.90 46.92 -34.55
C LEU A 18 41.12 45.78 -33.55
N ILE A 19 40.16 45.53 -32.66
CA ILE A 19 39.97 44.23 -32.02
C ILE A 19 38.49 43.85 -32.14
N LEU A 20 38.29 42.71 -32.80
CA LEU A 20 37.07 41.95 -32.97
C LEU A 20 36.55 41.52 -31.58
N VAL A 21 35.36 41.95 -31.17
CA VAL A 21 34.69 41.36 -29.99
C VAL A 21 33.69 40.33 -30.48
N ALA A 22 34.07 39.06 -30.31
CA ALA A 22 33.15 37.94 -30.44
C ALA A 22 32.13 38.00 -29.30
N VAL A 23 30.84 38.12 -29.64
CA VAL A 23 29.75 37.93 -28.68
C VAL A 23 29.59 36.43 -28.47
N LEU A 24 30.18 35.91 -27.40
CA LEU A 24 29.83 34.61 -26.84
C LEU A 24 28.44 34.73 -26.22
N LEU A 25 27.41 34.27 -26.94
CA LEU A 25 26.13 33.89 -26.33
C LEU A 25 26.42 32.68 -25.43
N SER A 26 26.68 32.92 -24.14
CA SER A 26 26.57 31.87 -23.14
C SER A 26 25.09 31.53 -23.01
N GLY A 27 24.65 30.53 -23.75
CA GLY A 27 23.37 29.86 -23.52
C GLY A 27 23.39 29.24 -22.14
N ILE A 28 22.90 29.97 -21.14
CA ILE A 28 22.53 29.38 -19.86
C ILE A 28 21.28 28.57 -20.18
N GLY A 29 21.46 27.29 -20.48
CA GLY A 29 20.36 26.34 -20.47
C GLY A 29 19.79 26.35 -19.05
N VAL A 30 18.70 27.07 -18.85
CA VAL A 30 17.85 26.85 -17.68
C VAL A 30 17.43 25.39 -17.78
N PRO A 31 17.71 24.53 -16.80
CA PRO A 31 17.13 23.20 -16.82
C PRO A 31 15.63 23.41 -16.79
N THR A 32 14.95 23.12 -17.90
CA THR A 32 13.50 22.98 -17.89
C THR A 32 13.23 21.86 -16.90
N ALA A 33 12.63 22.18 -15.76
CA ALA A 33 12.13 21.18 -14.85
C ALA A 33 11.24 20.27 -15.69
N GLU A 34 11.65 19.00 -15.87
CA GLU A 34 10.78 18.00 -16.46
C GLU A 34 9.53 18.00 -15.58
N ALA A 35 8.39 18.41 -16.14
CA ALA A 35 7.12 18.25 -15.47
C ALA A 35 7.00 16.75 -15.19
N ILE A 36 7.00 16.37 -13.92
CA ILE A 36 6.90 14.97 -13.55
C ILE A 36 5.48 14.54 -13.90
N THR A 37 5.32 13.93 -15.07
CA THR A 37 4.03 13.40 -15.52
C THR A 37 3.86 12.00 -14.96
N PHE A 38 3.34 11.90 -13.74
CA PHE A 38 2.74 10.65 -13.27
C PHE A 38 1.22 10.71 -13.47
N ARG A 39 0.57 9.54 -13.48
CA ARG A 39 -0.88 9.43 -13.43
C ARG A 39 -1.32 9.25 -12.00
N GLN A 40 -2.45 9.83 -11.65
CA GLN A 40 -3.09 9.67 -10.35
C GLN A 40 -4.58 9.43 -10.58
N ILE A 41 -5.16 8.49 -9.84
CA ILE A 41 -6.61 8.29 -9.75
C ILE A 41 -7.01 8.19 -8.27
N PRO A 42 -8.23 8.61 -7.91
CA PRO A 42 -8.78 8.32 -6.59
C PRO A 42 -8.82 6.82 -6.35
N ALA A 43 -8.55 6.42 -5.11
CA ALA A 43 -8.75 5.03 -4.71
C ALA A 43 -10.20 4.83 -4.24
N THR A 44 -10.89 3.85 -4.81
CA THR A 44 -12.31 3.57 -4.52
C THR A 44 -12.55 2.19 -3.94
N ASN A 45 -11.51 1.37 -3.82
CA ASN A 45 -11.60 -0.04 -3.44
C ASN A 45 -11.35 -0.17 -1.94
N TRP A 46 -12.41 -0.44 -1.20
CA TRP A 46 -12.34 -0.71 0.23
C TRP A 46 -12.17 -2.20 0.47
N VAL A 47 -11.11 -2.56 1.19
CA VAL A 47 -10.89 -3.93 1.68
C VAL A 47 -11.18 -3.96 3.18
N HIS A 48 -11.65 -5.09 3.70
CA HIS A 48 -12.05 -5.20 5.09
C HIS A 48 -11.76 -6.57 5.70
N VAL A 49 -11.48 -6.55 7.01
CA VAL A 49 -11.49 -7.75 7.85
C VAL A 49 -12.87 -8.02 8.44
N LEU A 50 -13.29 -9.28 8.34
CA LEU A 50 -14.56 -9.77 8.86
C LEU A 50 -14.44 -10.30 10.30
N ALA A 51 -15.51 -10.13 11.06
CA ALA A 51 -15.70 -10.64 12.40
C ALA A 51 -15.98 -12.16 12.35
N GLY A 52 -15.11 -12.96 12.96
CA GLY A 52 -15.29 -14.41 13.11
C GLY A 52 -15.70 -14.82 14.51
N ASP A 53 -16.45 -15.91 14.63
CA ASP A 53 -16.77 -16.50 15.93
C ASP A 53 -15.51 -17.02 16.64
N ALA A 54 -15.61 -17.15 17.97
CA ALA A 54 -14.58 -17.80 18.76
C ALA A 54 -14.30 -19.23 18.25
N ASP A 55 -13.03 -19.64 18.32
CA ASP A 55 -12.59 -21.00 17.98
C ASP A 55 -12.77 -21.44 16.53
N THR A 56 -13.22 -20.56 15.64
CA THR A 56 -13.26 -20.87 14.20
C THR A 56 -11.83 -21.15 13.72
N TYR A 57 -10.86 -20.28 14.04
CA TYR A 57 -9.47 -20.45 13.66
C TYR A 57 -8.46 -19.80 14.62
N PRO A 58 -8.08 -20.42 15.75
CA PRO A 58 -7.21 -19.73 16.71
C PRO A 58 -5.74 -19.72 16.27
N SER A 59 -5.23 -18.56 15.83
CA SER A 59 -3.78 -18.31 15.65
C SER A 59 -3.05 -18.19 16.99
N ALA A 60 -3.50 -17.24 17.83
CA ALA A 60 -2.97 -16.99 19.18
C ALA A 60 -4.03 -16.27 20.02
N ARG A 61 -3.99 -16.45 21.35
CA ARG A 61 -4.92 -15.82 22.31
C ARG A 61 -4.25 -14.83 23.27
N THR A 62 -2.94 -14.68 23.16
CA THR A 62 -2.15 -13.76 23.98
C THR A 62 -1.08 -13.14 23.12
N ARG A 63 -1.03 -11.80 23.10
CA ARG A 63 0.00 -11.06 22.39
C ARG A 63 1.31 -11.23 23.16
N THR A 64 2.11 -12.23 22.79
CA THR A 64 3.48 -12.33 23.33
C THR A 64 4.23 -11.12 22.82
N PRO A 65 4.78 -10.25 23.69
CA PRO A 65 5.46 -9.05 23.21
C PRO A 65 6.62 -9.46 22.30
N GLN A 66 6.55 -9.09 21.02
CA GLN A 66 7.78 -8.86 20.27
C GLN A 66 8.54 -7.78 21.04
N LEU A 67 9.87 -7.89 21.14
CA LEU A 67 10.71 -6.94 21.89
C LEU A 67 10.19 -5.51 21.66
N PRO A 68 10.01 -4.70 22.73
CA PRO A 68 9.35 -3.40 22.60
C PRO A 68 10.01 -2.61 21.48
N ALA A 69 9.21 -2.08 20.55
CA ALA A 69 9.66 -1.37 19.34
C ALA A 69 10.74 -0.31 19.65
N LYS A 70 10.76 0.22 20.88
CA LYS A 70 11.82 1.06 21.47
C LYS A 70 13.26 0.52 21.39
N LYS A 71 13.49 -0.75 21.07
CA LYS A 71 14.84 -1.34 20.86
C LYS A 71 15.16 -1.65 19.40
N LEU A 72 14.23 -1.43 18.47
CA LEU A 72 14.42 -1.65 17.05
C LEU A 72 14.55 -0.29 16.35
N GLU A 73 15.44 -0.22 15.36
CA GLU A 73 15.57 0.97 14.53
C GLU A 73 14.32 1.12 13.66
N THR A 74 13.60 2.23 13.79
CA THR A 74 12.45 2.56 12.95
C THR A 74 12.91 2.88 11.53
N VAL A 75 12.25 2.30 10.53
CA VAL A 75 12.56 2.45 9.09
C VAL A 75 11.52 3.27 8.32
N SER A 76 10.49 3.76 9.01
CA SER A 76 9.52 4.74 8.51
C SER A 76 8.89 5.52 9.65
N LYS A 77 8.11 6.55 9.30
CA LYS A 77 7.30 7.36 10.22
C LYS A 77 5.84 7.28 9.78
N PHE A 78 4.96 7.02 10.74
CA PHE A 78 3.51 7.09 10.54
C PHE A 78 2.94 8.28 11.32
N ASP A 79 2.17 9.12 10.65
CA ASP A 79 1.47 10.27 11.23
C ASP A 79 -0.05 10.05 11.09
N VAL A 80 -0.76 9.94 12.21
CA VAL A 80 -2.19 9.57 12.20
C VAL A 80 -3.09 10.73 12.62
N THR A 81 -4.15 10.94 11.85
CA THR A 81 -5.31 11.76 12.20
C THR A 81 -6.40 10.86 12.76
N TYR A 82 -6.90 11.20 13.95
CA TYR A 82 -7.94 10.44 14.64
C TYR A 82 -9.27 11.16 14.60
N ASN A 83 -10.27 10.57 13.96
CA ASN A 83 -11.64 11.07 13.95
C ASN A 83 -12.52 10.24 14.89
N ASN A 84 -13.11 10.88 15.89
CA ASN A 84 -14.07 10.29 16.84
C ASN A 84 -13.55 9.12 17.70
N PHE A 85 -12.24 8.85 17.73
CA PHE A 85 -11.66 7.78 18.53
C PHE A 85 -11.70 8.06 20.05
N PRO A 86 -12.10 7.09 20.88
CA PRO A 86 -11.83 7.15 22.32
C PRO A 86 -10.34 6.96 22.60
N ASP A 87 -9.85 7.48 23.73
CA ASP A 87 -8.40 7.52 24.02
C ASP A 87 -7.75 6.15 24.17
N TRP A 88 -8.48 5.14 24.65
CA TRP A 88 -7.96 3.77 24.73
C TRP A 88 -7.70 3.20 23.32
N ALA A 89 -8.58 3.51 22.36
CA ALA A 89 -8.48 3.01 20.99
C ALA A 89 -7.35 3.71 20.22
N LYS A 90 -7.12 5.01 20.47
CA LYS A 90 -5.95 5.72 19.89
C LYS A 90 -4.62 5.03 20.26
N LYS A 91 -4.51 4.51 21.48
CA LYS A 91 -3.30 3.81 21.94
C LYS A 91 -3.08 2.49 21.20
N GLU A 92 -4.13 1.70 20.97
CA GLU A 92 -4.02 0.45 20.19
C GLU A 92 -3.70 0.72 18.71
N VAL A 93 -4.30 1.77 18.12
CA VAL A 93 -3.94 2.22 16.77
C VAL A 93 -2.46 2.62 16.71
N GLN A 94 -2.00 3.45 17.65
CA GLN A 94 -0.59 3.88 17.67
C GLN A 94 0.35 2.68 17.86
N ALA A 95 -0.01 1.71 18.70
CA ALA A 95 0.79 0.51 18.89
C ALA A 95 0.90 -0.33 17.60
N SER A 96 -0.15 -0.40 16.77
CA SER A 96 -0.08 -1.00 15.43
C SER A 96 0.85 -0.23 14.50
N LEU A 97 0.74 1.11 14.47
CA LEU A 97 1.60 1.96 13.65
C LEU A 97 3.08 1.88 14.05
N ASP A 98 3.37 1.75 15.34
CA ASP A 98 4.73 1.56 15.86
C ASP A 98 5.32 0.21 15.39
N VAL A 99 4.50 -0.84 15.28
CA VAL A 99 4.91 -2.12 14.68
C VAL A 99 5.18 -1.95 13.20
N TRP A 100 4.35 -1.23 12.46
CA TRP A 100 4.59 -0.96 11.05
C TRP A 100 5.82 -0.08 10.80
N ALA A 101 6.11 0.87 11.70
CA ALA A 101 7.26 1.78 11.60
C ALA A 101 8.62 1.05 11.59
N VAL A 102 8.70 -0.15 12.15
CA VAL A 102 9.91 -0.99 12.14
C VAL A 102 9.90 -2.05 11.02
N ASN A 103 8.78 -2.22 10.31
CA ASN A 103 8.59 -3.30 9.33
C ASN A 103 8.41 -2.81 7.88
N PHE A 104 7.92 -1.58 7.66
CA PHE A 104 7.74 -1.02 6.32
C PHE A 104 8.73 0.11 6.08
N LYS A 105 9.68 -0.09 5.16
CA LYS A 105 10.70 0.91 4.85
C LYS A 105 10.15 2.05 4.00
N SER A 106 10.29 3.29 4.47
CA SER A 106 9.99 4.50 3.71
C SER A 106 10.77 5.69 4.25
N SER A 107 11.41 6.46 3.36
CA SER A 107 12.01 7.76 3.72
C SER A 107 10.98 8.90 3.75
N VAL A 108 9.76 8.65 3.29
CA VAL A 108 8.63 9.59 3.27
C VAL A 108 7.70 9.20 4.42
N ALA A 109 7.23 10.19 5.19
CA ALA A 109 6.23 9.94 6.22
C ALA A 109 4.94 9.41 5.59
N ILE A 110 4.29 8.46 6.26
CA ILE A 110 3.04 7.85 5.82
C ILE A 110 1.93 8.42 6.70
N THR A 111 1.03 9.17 6.09
CA THR A 111 -0.11 9.76 6.79
C THR A 111 -1.32 8.83 6.73
N VAL A 112 -1.97 8.68 7.88
CA VAL A 112 -3.14 7.81 8.08
C VAL A 112 -4.31 8.66 8.54
N ASP A 113 -5.44 8.56 7.87
CA ASP A 113 -6.70 9.14 8.32
C ASP A 113 -7.62 8.04 8.85
N ALA A 114 -7.73 7.94 10.18
CA ALA A 114 -8.46 6.87 10.85
C ALA A 114 -9.76 7.39 11.46
N THR A 115 -10.88 6.76 11.13
CA THR A 115 -12.21 7.13 11.61
C THR A 115 -12.85 6.02 12.45
N TRP A 116 -13.32 6.39 13.65
CA TRP A 116 -14.08 5.52 14.56
C TRP A 116 -15.57 5.79 14.39
N GLU A 117 -16.28 4.91 13.70
CA GLU A 117 -17.69 5.12 13.39
C GLU A 117 -18.47 3.81 13.27
N ARG A 118 -19.79 3.93 13.31
CA ARG A 118 -20.68 2.77 13.17
C ARG A 118 -20.60 2.21 11.76
N SER A 119 -20.20 0.95 11.62
CA SER A 119 -20.21 0.28 10.32
C SER A 119 -21.63 0.01 9.82
N LYS A 120 -21.79 -0.04 8.49
CA LYS A 120 -23.04 -0.46 7.84
C LYS A 120 -23.30 -1.96 7.98
N SER A 121 -22.24 -2.76 8.18
CA SER A 121 -22.31 -4.20 8.45
C SER A 121 -21.75 -4.49 9.83
N LYS A 122 -22.45 -5.32 10.60
CA LYS A 122 -21.95 -5.81 11.90
C LYS A 122 -20.81 -6.82 11.75
N GLU A 123 -20.66 -7.38 10.56
CA GLU A 123 -19.63 -8.37 10.24
C GLU A 123 -18.29 -7.71 9.92
N ILE A 124 -18.23 -6.40 9.69
CA ILE A 124 -16.98 -5.70 9.39
C ILE A 124 -16.41 -5.11 10.69
N LEU A 125 -15.18 -5.48 11.04
CA LEU A 125 -14.46 -4.93 12.19
C LEU A 125 -13.71 -3.65 11.80
N GLY A 126 -13.07 -3.67 10.64
CA GLY A 126 -12.33 -2.55 10.08
C GLY A 126 -12.35 -2.61 8.55
N SER A 127 -12.02 -1.49 7.93
CA SER A 127 -11.81 -1.43 6.48
C SER A 127 -10.78 -0.37 6.13
N ALA A 128 -10.01 -0.61 5.08
CA ALA A 128 -8.98 0.27 4.60
C ALA A 128 -9.12 0.59 3.11
N ASN A 129 -8.60 1.74 2.74
CA ASN A 129 -8.42 2.18 1.37
C ASN A 129 -7.12 2.99 1.27
N ALA A 130 -6.53 3.04 0.08
CA ALA A 130 -5.48 4.02 -0.19
C ALA A 130 -6.09 5.43 -0.30
N GLY A 131 -5.28 6.49 -0.16
CA GLY A 131 -5.75 7.82 -0.54
C GLY A 131 -5.92 7.99 -2.05
N SER A 132 -4.97 7.44 -2.80
CA SER A 132 -4.91 7.47 -4.27
C SER A 132 -4.06 6.32 -4.81
N TYR A 133 -4.25 6.02 -6.09
CA TYR A 133 -3.32 5.19 -6.85
C TYR A 133 -2.48 6.04 -7.81
N PHE A 134 -1.19 5.72 -7.90
CA PHE A 134 -0.24 6.38 -8.78
C PHE A 134 0.34 5.41 -9.80
N SER A 135 0.60 5.90 -11.01
CA SER A 135 1.22 5.13 -12.07
C SER A 135 2.21 5.98 -12.86
N SER A 136 3.19 5.33 -13.51
CA SER A 136 4.21 5.99 -14.33
C SER A 136 5.01 7.10 -13.61
N PHE A 137 5.19 7.02 -12.29
CA PHE A 137 6.03 7.96 -11.53
C PHE A 137 7.52 7.56 -11.59
N PRO A 138 8.46 8.52 -11.42
CA PRO A 138 9.89 8.20 -11.32
C PRO A 138 10.17 7.24 -10.17
N GLY A 139 10.76 6.08 -10.47
CA GLY A 139 11.01 5.02 -9.49
C GLY A 139 9.97 3.89 -9.47
N ALA A 140 8.89 3.98 -10.24
CA ALA A 140 7.93 2.88 -10.39
C ALA A 140 8.59 1.65 -11.03
N PRO A 141 8.55 0.46 -10.39
CA PRO A 141 9.11 -0.77 -10.95
C PRO A 141 8.49 -1.20 -12.28
N ASP A 142 7.19 -0.97 -12.46
CA ASP A 142 6.48 -1.11 -13.73
C ASP A 142 5.58 0.11 -13.96
N PRO A 143 5.78 0.90 -15.03
CA PRO A 143 5.02 2.11 -15.27
C PRO A 143 3.55 1.86 -15.65
N ASN A 144 3.13 0.60 -15.89
CA ASN A 144 1.75 0.25 -16.23
C ASN A 144 0.89 -0.18 -15.02
N LEU A 145 1.51 -0.36 -13.85
CA LEU A 145 0.82 -0.72 -12.62
C LEU A 145 0.39 0.50 -11.82
N TRP A 146 -0.57 0.30 -10.92
CA TRP A 146 -1.15 1.31 -10.06
C TRP A 146 -0.78 1.04 -8.60
N TYR A 147 0.08 1.89 -8.05
CA TYR A 147 0.64 1.75 -6.71
C TYR A 147 -0.18 2.57 -5.72
N VAL A 148 -0.54 1.98 -4.58
CA VAL A 148 -1.15 2.73 -3.47
C VAL A 148 -0.23 3.86 -3.01
N SER A 149 -0.80 4.94 -2.50
CA SER A 149 -0.08 6.18 -2.17
C SER A 149 1.16 5.94 -1.30
N ALA A 150 1.04 5.16 -0.23
CA ALA A 150 2.16 4.85 0.66
C ALA A 150 3.32 4.15 -0.06
N LEU A 151 3.03 3.15 -0.90
CA LEU A 151 4.03 2.40 -1.64
C LEU A 151 4.66 3.26 -2.75
N ALA A 152 3.84 4.05 -3.46
CA ALA A 152 4.30 4.96 -4.50
C ALA A 152 5.28 6.00 -3.92
N ASN A 153 4.92 6.63 -2.79
CA ASN A 153 5.75 7.61 -2.10
C ASN A 153 7.05 6.99 -1.59
N ALA A 154 6.99 5.78 -1.03
CA ALA A 154 8.17 5.04 -0.58
C ALA A 154 9.15 4.71 -1.73
N LEU A 155 8.63 4.35 -2.92
CA LEU A 155 9.43 4.05 -4.11
C LEU A 155 9.98 5.32 -4.79
N ALA A 156 9.19 6.39 -4.82
CA ALA A 156 9.59 7.67 -5.42
C ALA A 156 10.57 8.46 -4.54
N GLY A 157 10.66 8.14 -3.24
CA GLY A 157 11.48 8.86 -2.26
C GLY A 157 10.94 10.26 -1.93
N LYS A 158 9.71 10.58 -2.32
CA LYS A 158 9.03 11.84 -2.04
C LYS A 158 7.51 11.63 -2.02
N ASP A 159 6.84 12.54 -1.34
CA ASP A 159 5.39 12.63 -1.34
C ASP A 159 4.87 13.14 -2.70
N LEU A 160 4.08 12.32 -3.38
CA LEU A 160 3.46 12.60 -4.68
C LEU A 160 2.12 13.37 -4.56
N ASP A 161 1.49 13.40 -3.38
CA ASP A 161 0.24 14.12 -3.12
C ASP A 161 0.11 14.57 -1.66
N ARG A 162 0.72 15.72 -1.37
CA ARG A 162 0.83 16.30 -0.01
C ARG A 162 -0.49 16.72 0.63
N ASN A 163 -1.60 16.73 -0.12
CA ASN A 163 -2.88 17.23 0.37
C ASN A 163 -3.79 16.12 0.87
N ASN A 164 -3.50 14.86 0.55
CA ASN A 164 -4.35 13.72 0.85
C ASN A 164 -3.59 12.70 1.70
N PRO A 165 -4.27 11.99 2.61
CA PRO A 165 -3.64 10.95 3.40
C PRO A 165 -3.21 9.77 2.52
N GLU A 166 -2.10 9.09 2.84
CA GLU A 166 -1.71 7.89 2.10
C GLU A 166 -2.65 6.70 2.36
N ILE A 167 -3.16 6.59 3.59
CA ILE A 167 -4.00 5.48 4.04
C ILE A 167 -5.25 6.04 4.72
N ILE A 168 -6.42 5.50 4.37
CA ILE A 168 -7.70 5.82 4.99
C ILE A 168 -8.23 4.55 5.66
N ILE A 169 -8.59 4.63 6.94
CA ILE A 169 -9.11 3.49 7.72
C ILE A 169 -10.43 3.87 8.40
N GLN A 170 -11.39 2.95 8.36
CA GLN A 170 -12.61 2.99 9.14
C GLN A 170 -12.62 1.83 10.12
N VAL A 171 -12.93 2.10 11.38
CA VAL A 171 -13.05 1.10 12.45
C VAL A 171 -14.46 1.11 13.00
N ASN A 172 -15.06 -0.07 13.11
CA ASN A 172 -16.43 -0.22 13.57
C ASN A 172 -16.57 0.07 15.07
N SER A 173 -17.15 1.21 15.41
CA SER A 173 -17.32 1.65 16.79
C SER A 173 -18.23 0.76 17.64
N GLU A 174 -19.06 -0.10 17.02
CA GLU A 174 -20.02 -0.97 17.70
C GLU A 174 -19.52 -2.41 17.89
N ALA A 175 -18.35 -2.78 17.37
CA ALA A 175 -17.84 -4.13 17.58
C ALA A 175 -17.49 -4.38 19.06
N PRO A 176 -17.56 -5.63 19.55
CA PRO A 176 -17.25 -5.95 20.93
C PRO A 176 -15.73 -5.92 21.16
N TRP A 177 -15.17 -4.75 21.38
CA TRP A 177 -13.73 -4.56 21.54
C TRP A 177 -13.21 -4.98 22.92
N ASN A 178 -11.97 -5.47 22.97
CA ASN A 178 -11.23 -5.58 24.23
C ASN A 178 -10.80 -4.18 24.73
N LEU A 179 -11.63 -3.60 25.60
CA LEU A 179 -11.39 -2.26 26.16
C LEU A 179 -10.23 -2.21 27.18
N ARG A 180 -9.71 -3.36 27.61
CA ARG A 180 -8.68 -3.44 28.65
C ARG A 180 -7.27 -3.15 28.14
N THR A 181 -7.05 -3.21 26.82
CA THR A 181 -5.76 -2.99 26.15
C THR A 181 -4.62 -3.83 26.75
N ASP A 182 -4.95 -5.04 27.20
CA ASP A 182 -4.03 -6.00 27.82
C ASP A 182 -3.41 -6.98 26.82
N GLY A 183 -3.84 -6.94 25.55
CA GLY A 183 -3.42 -7.89 24.51
C GLY A 183 -3.94 -9.31 24.75
N THR A 184 -4.97 -9.47 25.58
CA THR A 184 -5.62 -10.74 25.93
C THR A 184 -7.15 -10.60 25.86
N PRO A 185 -7.73 -10.42 24.65
CA PRO A 185 -9.18 -10.46 24.46
C PRO A 185 -9.75 -11.80 24.91
N ASN A 186 -10.96 -11.81 25.47
CA ASN A 186 -11.67 -13.06 25.71
C ASN A 186 -12.38 -13.56 24.43
N GLN A 187 -13.03 -14.72 24.49
CA GLN A 187 -13.70 -15.35 23.35
C GLN A 187 -14.91 -14.58 22.80
N THR A 188 -15.25 -13.42 23.36
CA THR A 188 -16.35 -12.56 22.89
C THR A 188 -15.85 -11.17 22.48
N GLU A 189 -14.54 -10.96 22.50
CA GLU A 189 -13.93 -9.66 22.26
C GLU A 189 -12.94 -9.71 21.09
N TYR A 190 -12.85 -8.61 20.35
CA TYR A 190 -11.88 -8.42 19.29
C TYR A 190 -10.73 -7.52 19.74
N ASP A 191 -9.52 -7.81 19.24
CA ASP A 191 -8.33 -7.01 19.49
C ASP A 191 -8.17 -5.91 18.45
N LEU A 192 -8.28 -4.66 18.89
CA LEU A 192 -8.22 -3.51 17.99
C LEU A 192 -6.83 -3.34 17.34
N GLN A 193 -5.73 -3.58 18.08
CA GLN A 193 -4.40 -3.50 17.49
C GLN A 193 -4.23 -4.50 16.33
N SER A 194 -4.79 -5.71 16.47
CA SER A 194 -4.75 -6.74 15.44
C SER A 194 -5.55 -6.35 14.19
N VAL A 195 -6.76 -5.81 14.37
CA VAL A 195 -7.52 -5.21 13.26
C VAL A 195 -6.71 -4.10 12.58
N MET A 196 -6.12 -3.18 13.35
CA MET A 196 -5.33 -2.10 12.78
C MET A 196 -4.07 -2.59 12.06
N LEU A 197 -3.41 -3.65 12.54
CA LEU A 197 -2.26 -4.26 11.86
C LEU A 197 -2.66 -4.75 10.48
N HIS A 198 -3.80 -5.43 10.37
CA HIS A 198 -4.39 -5.92 9.14
C HIS A 198 -4.75 -4.78 8.18
N GLU A 199 -5.54 -3.81 8.65
CA GLU A 199 -6.03 -2.70 7.82
C GLU A 199 -4.91 -1.80 7.28
N VAL A 200 -3.88 -1.52 8.09
CA VAL A 200 -2.69 -0.81 7.59
C VAL A 200 -1.97 -1.63 6.52
N GLY A 201 -1.99 -2.97 6.62
CA GLY A 201 -1.49 -3.88 5.59
C GLY A 201 -2.08 -3.65 4.21
N HIS A 202 -3.40 -3.50 4.14
CA HIS A 202 -4.09 -3.14 2.90
C HIS A 202 -3.69 -1.75 2.39
N GLY A 203 -3.65 -0.75 3.28
CA GLY A 203 -3.20 0.61 2.94
C GLY A 203 -1.77 0.68 2.39
N LEU A 204 -0.91 -0.28 2.76
CA LEU A 204 0.46 -0.42 2.27
C LEU A 204 0.58 -1.22 0.96
N GLY A 205 -0.53 -1.76 0.45
CA GLY A 205 -0.62 -2.31 -0.91
C GLY A 205 -0.99 -3.79 -0.99
N PHE A 206 -1.31 -4.45 0.13
CA PHE A 206 -1.82 -5.82 0.11
C PHE A 206 -3.30 -5.82 -0.31
N SER A 207 -3.59 -5.48 -1.56
CA SER A 207 -4.96 -5.31 -2.05
C SER A 207 -5.03 -5.40 -3.58
N SER A 208 -6.05 -6.09 -4.06
CA SER A 208 -6.41 -6.16 -5.47
C SER A 208 -7.28 -4.97 -5.90
N ASN A 209 -7.14 -4.56 -7.16
CA ASN A 209 -8.05 -3.63 -7.83
C ASN A 209 -9.09 -4.32 -8.73
N ASP A 210 -9.35 -5.61 -8.50
CA ASP A 210 -10.34 -6.34 -9.26
C ASP A 210 -11.79 -5.91 -8.95
N PHE A 211 -12.68 -6.22 -9.89
CA PHE A 211 -14.11 -6.07 -9.73
C PHE A 211 -14.83 -7.27 -10.35
N TYR A 212 -15.81 -7.81 -9.63
CA TYR A 212 -16.64 -8.92 -10.08
C TYR A 212 -18.10 -8.52 -10.20
N GLU A 213 -18.67 -8.70 -11.39
CA GLU A 213 -20.10 -8.52 -11.66
C GLU A 213 -20.80 -9.89 -11.58
N PRO A 214 -21.66 -10.11 -10.56
CA PRO A 214 -22.20 -11.44 -10.27
C PRO A 214 -23.32 -11.89 -11.19
N VAL A 215 -24.03 -10.99 -11.88
CA VAL A 215 -25.16 -11.39 -12.75
C VAL A 215 -24.66 -12.14 -13.99
N PHE A 216 -23.56 -11.69 -14.58
CA PHE A 216 -22.98 -12.27 -15.78
C PHE A 216 -21.69 -13.07 -15.52
N GLY A 217 -21.18 -13.03 -14.28
CA GLY A 217 -19.91 -13.65 -13.88
C GLY A 217 -18.72 -13.01 -14.59
N ILE A 218 -18.71 -11.67 -14.71
CA ILE A 218 -17.69 -10.92 -15.43
C ILE A 218 -16.70 -10.32 -14.44
N GLY A 219 -15.43 -10.64 -14.61
CA GLY A 219 -14.33 -9.99 -13.90
C GLY A 219 -13.80 -8.80 -14.70
N THR A 220 -13.37 -7.75 -14.00
CA THR A 220 -12.72 -6.56 -14.54
C THR A 220 -11.50 -6.23 -13.71
N LEU A 221 -10.40 -5.90 -14.37
CA LEU A 221 -9.16 -5.43 -13.78
C LEU A 221 -8.53 -4.39 -14.70
N SER A 222 -8.90 -3.12 -14.53
CA SER A 222 -8.51 -2.02 -15.43
C SER A 222 -7.32 -1.22 -14.91
N THR A 223 -7.04 -1.30 -13.61
CA THR A 223 -5.99 -0.55 -12.92
C THR A 223 -5.20 -1.48 -11.99
N PRO A 224 -4.55 -2.52 -12.54
CA PRO A 224 -3.93 -3.56 -11.73
C PRO A 224 -2.85 -3.00 -10.79
N THR A 225 -2.88 -3.44 -9.55
CA THR A 225 -1.86 -3.15 -8.54
C THR A 225 -0.66 -4.08 -8.68
N PRO A 226 0.46 -3.81 -7.99
CA PRO A 226 1.52 -4.80 -7.83
C PRO A 226 1.00 -6.13 -7.25
N PHE A 227 0.05 -6.09 -6.32
CA PHE A 227 -0.56 -7.31 -5.76
C PHE A 227 -1.15 -8.18 -6.87
N ASP A 228 -2.00 -7.59 -7.71
CA ASP A 228 -2.64 -8.25 -8.85
C ASP A 228 -1.63 -8.88 -9.81
N ALA A 229 -0.56 -8.16 -10.09
CA ALA A 229 0.46 -8.57 -11.04
C ALA A 229 1.27 -9.79 -10.58
N TYR A 230 1.28 -10.06 -9.27
CA TYR A 230 1.88 -11.26 -8.70
C TYR A 230 0.90 -12.43 -8.56
N LEU A 231 -0.39 -12.24 -8.81
CA LEU A 231 -1.37 -13.33 -8.74
C LEU A 231 -1.35 -14.20 -9.99
N GLN A 232 -1.44 -15.51 -9.77
CA GLN A 232 -1.49 -16.50 -10.84
C GLN A 232 -2.64 -17.48 -10.64
N THR A 233 -3.24 -17.89 -11.74
CA THR A 233 -4.06 -19.11 -11.81
C THR A 233 -3.18 -20.34 -11.61
N LEU A 234 -3.78 -21.48 -11.24
CA LEU A 234 -3.02 -22.72 -10.98
C LEU A 234 -2.26 -23.25 -12.21
N ASP A 235 -2.69 -22.89 -13.43
CA ASP A 235 -2.00 -23.21 -14.69
C ASP A 235 -0.81 -22.28 -14.99
N GLY A 236 -0.54 -21.29 -14.14
CA GLY A 236 0.62 -20.40 -14.21
C GLY A 236 0.43 -19.10 -15.01
N ARG A 237 -0.78 -18.84 -15.53
CA ARG A 237 -1.08 -17.54 -16.16
C ARG A 237 -1.21 -16.46 -15.09
N ARG A 238 -0.78 -15.23 -15.39
CA ARG A 238 -0.98 -14.10 -14.47
C ARG A 238 -2.40 -13.60 -14.57
N LEU A 239 -2.96 -13.18 -13.45
CA LEU A 239 -4.29 -12.58 -13.38
C LEU A 239 -4.40 -11.36 -14.31
N ILE A 240 -3.36 -10.51 -14.34
CA ILE A 240 -3.31 -9.29 -15.17
C ILE A 240 -3.18 -9.54 -16.67
N ASP A 241 -2.85 -10.77 -17.09
CA ASP A 241 -2.74 -11.14 -18.50
C ASP A 241 -4.06 -11.71 -19.05
N LEU A 242 -5.06 -11.95 -18.18
CA LEU A 242 -6.37 -12.42 -18.61
C LEU A 242 -7.17 -11.26 -19.26
N PRO A 243 -8.02 -11.54 -20.26
CA PRO A 243 -8.86 -10.52 -20.88
C PRO A 243 -9.74 -9.80 -19.84
N SER A 244 -9.86 -8.48 -19.97
CA SER A 244 -10.56 -7.61 -19.01
C SER A 244 -11.34 -6.52 -19.76
N PRO A 245 -12.67 -6.40 -19.57
CA PRO A 245 -13.54 -7.28 -18.78
C PRO A 245 -13.80 -8.62 -19.48
N SER A 246 -13.94 -9.71 -18.73
CA SER A 246 -14.31 -11.02 -19.31
C SER A 246 -14.88 -12.03 -18.32
N LYS A 247 -15.54 -13.08 -18.84
CA LYS A 247 -15.95 -14.25 -18.05
C LYS A 247 -14.76 -15.08 -17.60
N GLU A 248 -13.68 -15.08 -18.38
CA GLU A 248 -12.47 -15.82 -18.03
C GLU A 248 -11.82 -15.25 -16.77
N LEU A 249 -11.67 -13.92 -16.71
CA LEU A 249 -11.23 -13.24 -15.50
C LEU A 249 -12.23 -13.47 -14.36
N GLY A 250 -13.53 -13.36 -14.62
CA GLY A 250 -14.56 -13.65 -13.62
C GLY A 250 -14.41 -15.05 -12.99
N ASN A 251 -14.20 -16.07 -13.81
CA ASN A 251 -13.94 -17.44 -13.33
C ASN A 251 -12.65 -17.54 -12.52
N ALA A 252 -11.60 -16.81 -12.91
CA ALA A 252 -10.33 -16.79 -12.18
C ALA A 252 -10.48 -16.15 -10.78
N LEU A 253 -11.28 -15.08 -10.65
CA LEU A 253 -11.54 -14.41 -9.37
C LEU A 253 -12.37 -15.26 -8.40
N THR A 254 -13.03 -16.31 -8.89
CA THR A 254 -13.80 -17.28 -8.08
C THR A 254 -13.20 -18.69 -8.10
N SER A 255 -11.92 -18.81 -8.46
CA SER A 255 -11.18 -20.07 -8.50
C SER A 255 -9.85 -19.92 -7.77
N PRO A 256 -9.22 -21.01 -7.27
CA PRO A 256 -7.95 -20.92 -6.56
C PRO A 256 -6.89 -20.10 -7.31
N LEU A 257 -6.39 -19.06 -6.64
CA LEU A 257 -5.25 -18.27 -7.08
C LEU A 257 -4.07 -18.45 -6.12
N VAL A 258 -2.87 -18.23 -6.65
CA VAL A 258 -1.62 -18.32 -5.89
C VAL A 258 -0.72 -17.11 -6.13
N TRP A 259 0.08 -16.77 -5.13
CA TRP A 259 1.13 -15.76 -5.22
C TRP A 259 2.36 -16.29 -5.97
N SER A 260 2.87 -15.52 -6.92
CA SER A 260 4.00 -15.92 -7.76
C SER A 260 5.34 -15.26 -7.41
N GLY A 261 5.35 -14.37 -6.42
CA GLY A 261 6.56 -13.67 -6.02
C GLY A 261 7.56 -14.61 -5.34
N PRO A 262 8.87 -14.52 -5.69
CA PRO A 262 9.89 -15.43 -5.20
C PRO A 262 10.15 -15.30 -3.70
N LEU A 263 10.03 -14.09 -3.12
CA LEU A 263 10.25 -13.88 -1.70
C LEU A 263 9.10 -14.47 -0.87
N GLY A 264 7.84 -14.20 -1.25
CA GLY A 264 6.67 -14.80 -0.61
C GLY A 264 6.66 -16.32 -0.72
N THR A 265 7.00 -16.87 -1.89
CA THR A 265 7.15 -18.32 -2.10
C THR A 265 8.21 -18.92 -1.18
N LYS A 266 9.36 -18.26 -1.05
CA LYS A 266 10.44 -18.71 -0.15
C LYS A 266 10.02 -18.65 1.32
N ALA A 267 9.34 -17.58 1.73
CA ALA A 267 8.84 -17.41 3.10
C ALA A 267 7.82 -18.51 3.44
N ASN A 268 7.01 -18.93 2.47
CA ASN A 268 6.05 -20.03 2.61
C ASN A 268 6.67 -21.41 2.28
N GLY A 269 7.94 -21.64 2.67
CA GLY A 269 8.58 -22.95 2.55
C GLY A 269 8.81 -23.46 1.13
N GLY A 270 8.87 -22.56 0.13
CA GLY A 270 9.03 -22.91 -1.27
C GLY A 270 7.71 -23.22 -2.00
N VAL A 271 6.56 -23.08 -1.32
CA VAL A 271 5.24 -23.27 -1.90
C VAL A 271 4.60 -21.92 -2.16
N LYS A 272 4.01 -21.72 -3.34
CA LYS A 272 3.30 -20.49 -3.67
C LYS A 272 2.13 -20.27 -2.69
N PRO A 273 2.06 -19.14 -1.97
CA PRO A 273 0.96 -18.83 -1.06
C PRO A 273 -0.41 -18.88 -1.75
N MET A 274 -1.39 -19.53 -1.15
CA MET A 274 -2.77 -19.50 -1.65
C MET A 274 -3.48 -18.19 -1.27
N ILE A 275 -4.30 -17.70 -2.18
CA ILE A 275 -5.02 -16.44 -2.07
C ILE A 275 -6.49 -16.76 -1.80
N PHE A 276 -7.14 -15.94 -0.98
CA PHE A 276 -8.56 -16.09 -0.67
C PHE A 276 -9.41 -15.74 -1.91
N SER A 277 -9.78 -16.78 -2.65
CA SER A 277 -10.58 -16.70 -3.88
C SER A 277 -11.78 -17.65 -3.77
N PRO A 278 -12.75 -17.36 -2.89
CA PRO A 278 -13.91 -18.22 -2.67
C PRO A 278 -14.77 -18.35 -3.93
N ILE A 279 -15.54 -19.45 -4.03
CA ILE A 279 -16.45 -19.68 -5.17
C ILE A 279 -17.54 -18.59 -5.28
N THR A 280 -17.95 -18.03 -4.15
CA THR A 280 -18.80 -16.84 -4.09
C THR A 280 -17.90 -15.64 -3.84
N TYR A 281 -17.77 -14.76 -4.83
CA TYR A 281 -17.01 -13.53 -4.67
C TYR A 281 -17.60 -12.64 -3.55
N ILE A 282 -16.75 -12.17 -2.66
CA ILE A 282 -17.09 -11.30 -1.53
C ILE A 282 -16.46 -9.92 -1.81
N PRO A 283 -17.25 -8.91 -2.16
CA PRO A 283 -16.73 -7.56 -2.41
C PRO A 283 -15.95 -7.03 -1.22
N GLY A 284 -14.74 -6.53 -1.44
CA GLY A 284 -13.86 -6.02 -0.39
C GLY A 284 -13.15 -7.09 0.44
N SER A 285 -13.22 -8.36 0.05
CA SER A 285 -12.50 -9.44 0.72
C SER A 285 -11.85 -10.43 -0.24
N SER A 286 -12.56 -10.90 -1.26
CA SER A 286 -11.98 -11.78 -2.29
C SER A 286 -10.74 -11.14 -2.94
N ILE A 287 -9.74 -11.98 -3.20
CA ILE A 287 -8.51 -11.63 -3.96
C ILE A 287 -7.64 -10.56 -3.28
N SER A 288 -7.96 -10.14 -2.05
CA SER A 288 -7.14 -9.21 -1.26
C SER A 288 -6.62 -9.80 0.05
N HIS A 289 -6.76 -11.11 0.23
CA HIS A 289 -6.36 -11.83 1.44
C HIS A 289 -5.60 -13.12 1.13
N LEU A 290 -4.84 -13.61 2.10
CA LEU A 290 -4.37 -14.99 2.12
C LEU A 290 -5.53 -15.95 2.37
N ASP A 291 -5.46 -17.16 1.81
CA ASP A 291 -6.51 -18.16 1.98
C ASP A 291 -6.73 -18.53 3.46
N GLU A 292 -7.95 -18.30 3.95
CA GLU A 292 -8.37 -18.54 5.33
C GLU A 292 -8.09 -19.98 5.78
N ASN A 293 -8.47 -20.98 4.96
CA ASN A 293 -8.31 -22.39 5.34
C ASN A 293 -6.85 -22.81 5.45
N THR A 294 -5.96 -22.14 4.72
CA THR A 294 -4.53 -22.41 4.70
C THR A 294 -3.80 -21.69 5.83
N PHE A 295 -4.10 -20.41 6.05
CA PHE A 295 -3.25 -19.53 6.86
C PHE A 295 -3.82 -19.17 8.23
N SER A 296 -5.09 -19.38 8.51
CA SER A 296 -5.72 -18.99 9.78
C SER A 296 -5.17 -19.67 11.04
N LYS A 297 -4.32 -20.69 10.87
CA LYS A 297 -3.61 -21.38 11.97
C LYS A 297 -2.08 -21.28 11.84
N SER A 298 -1.61 -20.35 11.02
CA SER A 298 -0.18 -20.17 10.74
C SER A 298 0.52 -19.20 11.69
N GLY A 299 -0.16 -18.77 12.77
CA GLY A 299 0.44 -17.96 13.82
C GLY A 299 0.69 -16.52 13.36
N PHE A 300 1.93 -16.19 13.00
CA PHE A 300 2.24 -14.84 12.52
C PHE A 300 1.75 -14.58 11.10
N ASP A 301 1.64 -15.61 10.28
CA ASP A 301 1.29 -15.49 8.85
C ASP A 301 -0.22 -15.48 8.60
N SER A 302 -1.04 -15.47 9.65
CA SER A 302 -2.50 -15.34 9.57
C SER A 302 -2.98 -13.89 9.49
N VAL A 303 -2.11 -12.89 9.70
CA VAL A 303 -2.52 -11.47 9.75
C VAL A 303 -3.39 -11.05 8.58
N MET A 304 -3.11 -11.53 7.36
CA MET A 304 -3.85 -11.16 6.15
C MET A 304 -4.88 -12.20 5.71
N THR A 305 -5.38 -13.05 6.61
CA THR A 305 -6.59 -13.85 6.35
C THR A 305 -7.84 -12.97 6.51
N PRO A 306 -8.93 -13.23 5.76
CA PRO A 306 -10.08 -12.33 5.72
C PRO A 306 -10.90 -12.26 7.01
N ILE A 307 -10.74 -13.21 7.92
CA ILE A 307 -11.52 -13.32 9.15
C ILE A 307 -10.59 -13.17 10.35
N LEU A 308 -10.98 -12.32 11.31
CA LEU A 308 -10.37 -12.26 12.63
C LEU A 308 -11.34 -12.81 13.66
N SER A 309 -10.98 -13.93 14.30
CA SER A 309 -11.81 -14.61 15.29
C SER A 309 -11.84 -13.84 16.62
N ALA A 310 -12.99 -13.86 17.32
CA ALA A 310 -13.04 -13.33 18.69
C ALA A 310 -12.03 -14.04 19.60
N GLY A 311 -11.26 -13.27 20.36
CA GLY A 311 -10.15 -13.76 21.18
C GLY A 311 -8.81 -13.93 20.44
N GLU A 312 -8.78 -13.71 19.13
CA GLU A 312 -7.56 -13.77 18.33
C GLU A 312 -6.72 -12.50 18.45
N VAL A 313 -5.39 -12.67 18.43
CA VAL A 313 -4.43 -11.56 18.47
C VAL A 313 -3.28 -11.78 17.51
N PHE A 314 -2.82 -10.69 16.90
CA PHE A 314 -1.63 -10.61 16.07
C PHE A 314 -0.57 -9.77 16.75
N ALA A 315 0.65 -10.28 16.80
CA ALA A 315 1.79 -9.56 17.37
C ALA A 315 2.56 -8.71 16.34
N GLY A 316 2.33 -8.94 15.05
CA GLY A 316 2.93 -8.21 13.93
C GLY A 316 2.58 -8.86 12.59
N PRO A 317 3.00 -8.27 11.46
CA PRO A 317 2.54 -8.65 10.10
C PRO A 317 2.93 -10.06 9.64
N GLY A 318 3.93 -10.66 10.28
CA GLY A 318 4.44 -11.99 9.91
C GLY A 318 5.41 -12.01 8.72
N PRO A 319 6.32 -12.99 8.68
CA PRO A 319 7.35 -13.06 7.64
C PRO A 319 6.79 -13.24 6.24
N LEU A 320 5.66 -13.94 6.06
CA LEU A 320 5.06 -14.16 4.75
C LEU A 320 4.55 -12.87 4.13
N MET A 321 3.72 -12.13 4.86
CA MET A 321 3.19 -10.84 4.40
C MET A 321 4.32 -9.87 4.05
N LEU A 322 5.34 -9.77 4.91
CA LEU A 322 6.50 -8.90 4.67
C LEU A 322 7.27 -9.30 3.41
N ALA A 323 7.43 -10.60 3.16
CA ALA A 323 8.08 -11.09 1.96
C ALA A 323 7.26 -10.80 0.68
N MET A 324 5.93 -10.93 0.73
CA MET A 324 5.04 -10.55 -0.37
C MET A 324 5.05 -9.04 -0.62
N MET A 325 5.11 -8.22 0.43
CA MET A 325 5.26 -6.77 0.30
C MET A 325 6.61 -6.37 -0.32
N GLU A 326 7.68 -7.10 0.00
CA GLU A 326 8.98 -6.87 -0.63
C GLU A 326 8.97 -7.29 -2.11
N ASP A 327 8.29 -8.39 -2.46
CA ASP A 327 8.05 -8.73 -3.87
C ASP A 327 7.39 -7.55 -4.60
N MET A 328 6.35 -6.92 -4.03
CA MET A 328 5.63 -5.78 -4.63
C MET A 328 6.48 -4.51 -4.87
N ARG A 329 7.68 -4.41 -4.29
CA ARG A 329 8.64 -3.33 -4.57
C ARG A 329 9.46 -3.58 -5.83
N ASN A 330 9.35 -4.76 -6.42
CA ASN A 330 10.07 -5.17 -7.62
C ASN A 330 9.14 -5.21 -8.82
N LYS A 331 9.75 -5.30 -10.01
CA LYS A 331 8.98 -5.54 -11.24
C LYS A 331 8.45 -6.99 -11.22
N PRO A 332 7.13 -7.22 -11.36
CA PRO A 332 6.58 -8.56 -11.35
C PRO A 332 7.13 -9.44 -12.49
N PRO A 333 7.27 -10.76 -12.29
CA PRO A 333 7.71 -11.67 -13.34
C PRO A 333 6.72 -11.65 -14.50
N THR A 334 7.21 -11.88 -15.73
CA THR A 334 6.35 -12.05 -16.91
C THR A 334 5.53 -13.34 -16.78
N GLY A 335 4.28 -13.32 -17.28
CA GLY A 335 3.42 -14.49 -17.28
C GLY A 335 3.87 -15.55 -18.27
N VAL A 336 3.38 -16.78 -18.06
CA VAL A 336 3.55 -17.85 -19.05
C VAL A 336 2.50 -17.65 -20.15
N ILE A 337 2.94 -17.56 -21.40
CA ILE A 337 2.04 -17.63 -22.55
C ILE A 337 1.71 -19.11 -22.74
N LEU A 338 0.47 -19.50 -22.47
CA LEU A 338 -0.04 -20.79 -22.92
C LEU A 338 -0.43 -20.61 -24.39
N ASP A 339 0.20 -21.36 -25.30
CA ASP A 339 -0.23 -21.43 -26.70
C ASP A 339 -1.73 -21.76 -26.72
N LEU A 340 -2.50 -21.01 -27.53
CA LEU A 340 -3.93 -21.25 -27.71
C LEU A 340 -4.15 -22.74 -28.05
N PRO A 341 -5.17 -23.41 -27.48
CA PRO A 341 -5.54 -24.73 -27.96
C PRO A 341 -5.91 -24.62 -29.44
N LEU A 342 -5.21 -25.40 -30.28
CA LEU A 342 -5.45 -25.54 -31.71
C LEU A 342 -6.87 -26.00 -32.02
#